data_AF-A0A925I6U7-F1
#
_entry.id   AF-A0A925I6U7-F1
#
_cell.length_a   1.000
_cell.length_b   1.000
_cell.length_c   1.000
_cell.angle_alpha   90.00
_cell.angle_beta   90.00
_cell.angle_gamma   90.00
#
_symmetry.space_group_name_H-M   'P 1'
#
loop_
_entity.id
_entity.type
_entity.pdbx_description
1 polymer ?
#
loop_
_entity_poly.entity_id
_entity_poly.type
_entity_poly.pdbx_seq_one_letter_code
_entity_poly.pdbx_strand_id
1 'polypeptide(L)' 'MTQATNRSTLVASDQVQHGRAVERLVAGQPVMDGAGVKINRVLTQAQQRRLDPFLMLDAFGSDQA' A
#
# COMPACT_ATOMS: atom_id res chain seq x y z
N MET A 1 51.02 -12.44 -9.56
CA MET A 1 50.09 -12.54 -8.40
C MET A 1 49.46 -11.17 -8.22
N THR A 2 48.26 -10.95 -8.76
CA THR A 2 47.58 -9.64 -8.73
C THR A 2 46.37 -9.78 -7.82
N GLN A 3 46.40 -9.14 -6.65
CA GLN A 3 45.33 -9.26 -5.65
C GLN A 3 44.12 -8.42 -6.07
N ALA A 4 42.95 -9.06 -6.17
CA ALA A 4 41.68 -8.42 -6.43
C ALA A 4 41.24 -7.61 -5.20
N THR A 5 40.95 -6.32 -5.38
CA THR A 5 40.43 -5.43 -4.33
C THR A 5 38.94 -5.66 -4.19
N ASN A 6 38.52 -6.27 -3.08
CA ASN A 6 37.12 -6.56 -2.79
C ASN A 6 36.43 -5.30 -2.25
N ARG A 7 35.60 -4.63 -3.07
CA ARG A 7 34.77 -3.51 -2.61
C ARG A 7 33.52 -4.05 -1.92
N SER A 8 33.59 -4.17 -0.60
CA SER A 8 32.42 -4.44 0.24
C SER A 8 31.57 -3.18 0.34
N THR A 9 30.49 -3.12 -0.43
CA THR A 9 29.51 -2.04 -0.37
C THR A 9 28.70 -2.20 0.92
N LEU A 10 28.99 -1.38 1.92
CA LEU A 10 28.21 -1.33 3.16
C LEU A 10 26.80 -0.83 2.83
N VAL A 11 25.83 -1.74 2.85
CA VAL A 11 24.42 -1.36 2.80
C VAL A 11 24.08 -0.82 4.18
N ALA A 12 24.13 0.51 4.35
CA ALA A 12 23.69 1.15 5.57
C ALA A 12 22.22 0.79 5.78
N SER A 13 21.89 0.21 6.92
CA SER A 13 20.49 -0.02 7.28
C SER A 13 19.86 1.34 7.54
N ASP A 14 18.96 1.77 6.66
CA ASP A 14 18.22 3.02 6.82
C ASP A 14 17.20 2.83 7.96
N GLN A 15 17.69 3.04 9.18
CA GLN A 15 16.87 2.93 10.39
C GLN A 15 15.89 4.08 10.42
N VAL A 16 14.59 3.78 10.41
CA VAL A 16 13.51 4.77 10.46
C VAL A 16 13.60 5.52 11.80
N GLN A 17 14.16 6.74 11.77
CA GLN A 17 14.37 7.56 12.96
C GLN A 17 13.06 8.15 13.51
N HIS A 18 12.06 8.34 12.65
CA HIS A 18 10.78 8.97 12.99
C HIS A 18 9.64 8.29 12.22
N GLY A 19 8.57 7.95 12.93
CA GLY A 19 7.35 7.42 12.31
C GLY A 19 6.67 8.46 11.43
N ARG A 20 5.98 8.01 10.38
CA ARG A 20 5.12 8.89 9.58
C ARG A 20 3.80 9.13 10.33
N ALA A 21 3.35 10.37 10.37
CA ALA A 21 2.03 10.70 10.92
C ALA A 21 0.91 10.23 9.97
N VAL A 22 -0.26 9.95 10.53
CA VAL A 22 -1.47 9.68 9.75
C VAL A 22 -1.90 10.98 9.09
N GLU A 23 -1.89 11.01 7.76
CA GLU A 23 -2.25 12.21 7.00
C GLU A 23 -3.77 12.37 6.83
N ARG A 24 -4.50 11.27 6.65
CA ARG A 24 -5.94 11.30 6.40
C ARG A 24 -6.62 10.00 6.82
N LEU A 25 -7.83 10.13 7.36
CA LEU A 25 -8.80 9.05 7.50
C LEU A 25 -9.78 9.08 6.32
N VAL A 26 -9.96 7.95 5.65
CA VAL A 26 -10.84 7.80 4.48
C VAL A 26 -11.86 6.72 4.79
N ALA A 27 -13.15 7.06 4.70
CA ALA A 27 -14.22 6.07 4.76
C ALA A 27 -14.38 5.39 3.40
N GLY A 28 -14.52 4.06 3.42
CA GLY A 28 -14.90 3.31 2.21
C GLY A 28 -16.29 3.71 1.73
N GLN A 29 -16.52 3.53 0.42
CA GLN A 29 -17.83 3.73 -0.20
C GLN A 29 -18.43 2.38 -0.61
N PRO A 30 -19.71 2.11 -0.30
CA PRO A 30 -20.38 0.90 -0.73
C PRO A 30 -20.58 0.93 -2.25
N VAL A 31 -20.13 -0.11 -2.93
CA VAL A 31 -20.30 -0.27 -4.38
C VAL A 31 -20.73 -1.69 -4.70
N MET A 32 -21.42 -1.86 -5.82
CA MET A 32 -21.71 -3.18 -6.40
C MET A 32 -20.58 -3.54 -7.35
N ASP A 33 -20.00 -4.71 -7.17
CA ASP A 33 -19.07 -5.33 -8.11
C ASP A 33 -19.82 -6.32 -9.03
N GLY A 34 -19.08 -7.01 -9.90
CA GLY A 34 -19.60 -8.06 -10.77
C GLY A 34 -20.46 -9.10 -10.02
N ALA A 35 -21.41 -9.69 -10.74
CA ALA A 35 -22.32 -10.72 -10.21
C ALA A 35 -23.15 -10.30 -8.97
N GLY A 36 -23.31 -9.00 -8.71
CA GLY A 36 -24.15 -8.50 -7.63
C GLY A 36 -23.49 -8.54 -6.24
N VAL A 37 -22.16 -8.64 -6.17
CA VAL A 37 -21.43 -8.63 -4.90
C VAL A 37 -21.36 -7.20 -4.36
N LYS A 38 -21.76 -7.00 -3.11
CA LYS A 38 -21.56 -5.73 -2.40
C LYS A 38 -20.16 -5.69 -1.80
N ILE A 39 -19.41 -4.63 -2.08
CA ILE A 39 -18.09 -4.39 -1.51
C ILE A 39 -17.99 -2.96 -0.98
N ASN A 40 -17.03 -2.73 -0.09
CA ASN A 40 -16.70 -1.40 0.38
C ASN A 40 -15.34 -0.97 -0.21
N ARG A 41 -15.34 -0.03 -1.15
CA ARG A 41 -14.13 0.44 -1.85
C ARG A 41 -13.52 1.64 -1.16
N VAL A 42 -12.24 1.54 -0.78
CA VAL A 42 -11.51 2.60 -0.06
C VAL A 42 -10.61 3.40 -0.99
N LEU A 43 -9.90 2.75 -1.91
CA LEU A 43 -9.04 3.44 -2.88
C LEU A 43 -9.83 3.79 -4.14
N THR A 44 -9.94 5.08 -4.41
CA THR A 44 -10.57 5.66 -5.59
C THR A 44 -9.53 6.25 -6.53
N GLN A 45 -9.89 6.49 -7.80
CA GLN A 45 -8.98 7.02 -8.83
C GLN A 45 -8.28 8.33 -8.41
N ALA A 46 -8.95 9.17 -7.62
CA ALA A 46 -8.38 10.43 -7.13
C ALA A 46 -7.19 10.23 -6.17
N GLN A 47 -7.08 9.06 -5.52
CA GLN A 47 -6.05 8.75 -4.53
C GLN A 47 -4.85 8.00 -5.13
N GLN A 48 -5.00 7.40 -6.32
CA GLN A 48 -3.99 6.54 -6.94
C GLN A 48 -2.64 7.25 -7.19
N ARG A 49 -2.64 8.54 -7.56
CA ARG A 49 -1.38 9.28 -7.80
C ARG A 49 -0.47 9.40 -6.58
N ARG A 50 -1.02 9.33 -5.36
CA ARG A 50 -0.23 9.41 -4.12
C ARG A 50 0.08 8.04 -3.52
N LEU A 51 -0.62 7.01 -3.98
CA LEU A 51 -0.61 5.68 -3.41
C LEU A 51 0.02 4.65 -4.34
N ASP A 52 0.61 5.06 -5.46
CA ASP A 52 1.50 4.23 -6.27
C ASP A 52 2.49 3.48 -5.36
N PRO A 53 2.62 2.14 -5.43
CA PRO A 53 2.14 1.21 -6.47
C PRO A 53 0.74 0.60 -6.26
N PHE A 54 -0.05 1.08 -5.31
CA PHE A 54 -1.34 0.51 -4.96
C PHE A 54 -2.47 1.05 -5.84
N LEU A 55 -3.19 0.13 -6.49
CA LEU A 55 -4.26 0.47 -7.44
C LEU A 55 -5.66 0.49 -6.80
N MET A 56 -5.98 -0.49 -5.95
CA MET A 56 -7.31 -0.72 -5.37
C MET A 56 -7.21 -1.30 -3.95
N LEU A 57 -8.20 -0.99 -3.11
CA LEU A 57 -8.42 -1.63 -1.81
C LEU A 57 -9.91 -1.77 -1.59
N ASP A 58 -10.37 -3.02 -1.56
CA ASP A 58 -11.77 -3.39 -1.39
C ASP A 58 -11.92 -4.28 -0.16
N ALA A 59 -12.91 -3.99 0.67
CA ALA A 59 -13.31 -4.83 1.79
C ALA A 59 -14.59 -5.59 1.42
N PHE A 60 -14.53 -6.92 1.55
CA PHE A 60 -15.64 -7.83 1.34
C PHE A 60 -16.27 -8.16 2.69
N GLY A 61 -17.59 -8.11 2.78
CA GLY A 61 -18.35 -8.53 3.95
C GLY A 61 -19.54 -9.37 3.51
N SER A 62 -19.81 -10.45 4.22
CA SER A 62 -21.08 -11.16 4.12
C SER A 62 -22.03 -10.57 5.16
N ASP A 63 -23.31 -10.39 4.80
CA ASP A 63 -24.36 -10.04 5.77
C ASP A 63 -24.60 -11.17 6.80
N GLN A 64 -23.84 -12.28 6.73
CA GLN A 64 -23.82 -13.38 7.71
C GLN A 64 -22.50 -13.36 8.51
N ALA A 65 -22.55 -12.78 9.70
CA ALA A 65 -21.54 -12.90 10.75
C ALA A 65 -22.21 -13.39 12.04
#